data_AF-A0A821R6D6-F1
#
_entry.id   AF-A0A821R6D6-F1
#
_cell.length_a   1.000
_cell.length_b   1.000
_cell.length_c   1.000
_cell.angle_alpha   90.00
_cell.angle_beta   90.00
_cell.angle_gamma   90.00
#
_symmetry.space_group_name_H-M   'P 1'
#
loop_
_entity.id
_entity.type
_entity.pdbx_description
1 polymer ?
#
loop_
_entity_poly.entity_id
_entity_poly.type
_entity_poly.pdbx_seq_one_letter_code
_entity_poly.pdbx_strand_id
1 'polypeptide(L)'
;HDGKLWNLNNYRFEESMCWKNLTIAQRSGLNQIPNRRFTLWRGLTINRANVYVGFQVQLDLTGIFMHGKIPTLKISLIQIFRAHLWQKIHESVVMDLCQVFDQQLNALDIETVKKETIHPRKSYKMNSSCADVLLFGACKWNISQPSLLVDSKDVMDNTTSQKYWLDIQLRWRDYDSHDIERYSRAKFFDYTTDNMSIYPSPTSVIIAIDLAYNWYNAFGNWFPGCKTLIQQAMAKIMKVNPALYVVRERIRKSLQLYSSEPTEPYLSSQNYDFPNIVIKGSELQLPFQACLKVEKFGDLILKANEPQMVMFNLYDDCITC
;
A
#
# COMPACT_ATOMS: atom_id res chain seq x y z
N HIS A 1 -2.01 16.04 -26.06
CA HIS A 1 -0.91 16.90 -25.60
C HIS A 1 -0.36 16.54 -24.20
N ASP A 2 -0.95 15.61 -23.41
CA ASP A 2 -0.43 15.24 -22.07
C ASP A 2 0.00 13.76 -21.92
N GLY A 3 0.35 13.06 -23.01
CA GLY A 3 0.94 11.70 -22.96
C GLY A 3 0.05 10.56 -22.40
N LYS A 4 -1.10 10.85 -21.80
CA LYS A 4 -2.08 9.85 -21.33
C LYS A 4 -3.01 9.46 -22.47
N LEU A 5 -2.72 8.32 -23.09
CA LEU A 5 -3.58 7.74 -24.10
C LEU A 5 -4.48 6.69 -23.46
N TRP A 6 -5.80 6.86 -23.65
CA TRP A 6 -6.70 5.73 -23.52
C TRP A 6 -6.28 4.71 -24.56
N ASN A 7 -5.89 3.52 -24.11
CA ASN A 7 -5.60 2.47 -25.06
C ASN A 7 -6.92 2.04 -25.72
N LEU A 8 -7.16 2.57 -26.91
CA LEU A 8 -8.16 2.11 -27.86
C LEU A 8 -7.70 0.81 -28.55
N ASN A 9 -6.41 0.44 -28.46
CA ASN A 9 -5.83 -0.77 -29.05
C ASN A 9 -5.97 -2.02 -28.14
N ASN A 10 -6.86 -2.00 -27.14
CA ASN A 10 -7.26 -3.20 -26.39
C ASN A 10 -8.33 -4.00 -27.12
N TYR A 11 -8.00 -4.30 -28.35
CA TYR A 11 -8.54 -5.42 -29.05
C TYR A 11 -7.63 -6.65 -28.83
N ARG A 12 -6.42 -6.58 -28.23
CA ARG A 12 -5.52 -7.77 -28.19
C ARG A 12 -6.00 -8.97 -27.35
N PHE A 13 -6.55 -8.78 -26.14
CA PHE A 13 -7.13 -9.90 -25.37
C PHE A 13 -8.54 -10.23 -25.86
N GLU A 14 -9.40 -9.21 -25.95
CA GLU A 14 -10.78 -9.36 -26.43
C GLU A 14 -10.86 -9.95 -27.86
N GLU A 15 -10.01 -9.55 -28.82
CA GLU A 15 -9.89 -10.18 -30.15
C GLU A 15 -9.32 -11.59 -30.06
N SER A 16 -8.29 -11.82 -29.25
CA SER A 16 -7.73 -13.18 -29.10
C SER A 16 -8.78 -14.16 -28.57
N MET A 17 -9.80 -13.66 -27.89
CA MET A 17 -10.94 -14.42 -27.40
C MET A 17 -12.14 -14.39 -28.35
N CYS A 18 -12.28 -13.36 -29.19
CA CYS A 18 -13.35 -13.21 -30.17
C CYS A 18 -13.38 -14.38 -31.17
N TRP A 19 -12.19 -14.80 -31.62
CA TRP A 19 -12.02 -15.89 -32.58
C TRP A 19 -11.90 -17.28 -31.95
N LYS A 20 -11.96 -17.37 -30.62
CA LYS A 20 -11.96 -18.66 -29.92
C LYS A 20 -13.38 -19.21 -29.83
N ASN A 21 -13.47 -20.54 -29.88
CA ASN A 21 -14.72 -21.25 -29.63
C ASN A 21 -15.07 -21.13 -28.14
N LEU A 22 -15.92 -20.14 -27.84
CA LEU A 22 -16.40 -19.83 -26.51
C LEU A 22 -17.87 -20.19 -26.36
N THR A 23 -18.24 -20.67 -25.17
CA THR A 23 -19.64 -20.87 -24.79
C THR A 23 -20.37 -19.53 -24.69
N ILE A 24 -21.70 -19.56 -24.80
CA ILE A 24 -22.56 -18.37 -24.64
C ILE A 24 -22.31 -17.70 -23.28
N ALA A 25 -22.10 -18.49 -22.22
CA ALA A 25 -21.76 -17.98 -20.89
C ALA A 25 -20.40 -17.25 -20.86
N GLN A 26 -19.38 -17.80 -21.52
CA GLN A 26 -18.07 -17.15 -21.64
C GLN A 26 -18.16 -15.82 -22.41
N ARG A 27 -18.94 -15.78 -23.51
CA ARG A 27 -19.18 -14.56 -24.28
C ARG A 27 -19.91 -13.48 -23.46
N SER A 28 -20.92 -13.88 -22.69
CA SER A 28 -21.63 -12.98 -21.78
C SER A 28 -20.69 -12.37 -20.73
N GLY A 29 -19.74 -13.15 -20.19
CA GLY A 29 -18.73 -12.65 -19.26
C GLY A 29 -17.77 -11.63 -19.88
N LEU A 30 -17.34 -11.85 -21.14
CA LEU A 30 -16.45 -10.91 -21.86
C LEU A 30 -17.11 -9.54 -22.08
N ASN A 31 -18.41 -9.51 -22.36
CA ASN A 31 -19.18 -8.27 -22.54
C ASN A 31 -19.25 -7.42 -21.26
N GLN A 32 -18.91 -7.96 -20.09
CA GLN A 32 -18.88 -7.20 -18.84
C GLN A 32 -17.56 -6.44 -18.62
N ILE A 33 -16.49 -6.74 -19.37
CA ILE A 33 -15.15 -6.16 -19.17
C ILE A 33 -15.13 -4.63 -19.41
N PRO A 34 -15.69 -4.10 -20.52
CA PRO A 34 -15.74 -2.65 -20.74
C PRO A 34 -16.50 -1.91 -19.63
N ASN A 35 -17.60 -2.51 -19.16
CA ASN A 35 -18.41 -1.97 -18.07
C ASN A 35 -17.64 -1.93 -16.74
N ARG A 36 -16.77 -2.91 -16.46
CA ARG A 36 -15.88 -2.90 -15.28
C ARG A 36 -14.85 -1.77 -15.34
N ARG A 37 -14.25 -1.52 -16.50
CA ARG A 37 -13.30 -0.41 -16.71
C ARG A 37 -13.95 0.94 -16.45
N PHE A 38 -15.12 1.17 -17.06
CA PHE A 38 -15.88 2.40 -16.86
C PHE A 38 -16.30 2.59 -15.41
N THR A 39 -16.83 1.54 -14.77
CA THR A 39 -17.28 1.61 -13.38
C THR A 39 -16.11 1.88 -12.43
N LEU A 40 -14.92 1.33 -12.69
CA LEU A 40 -13.72 1.63 -11.89
C LEU A 40 -13.26 3.09 -12.10
N TRP A 41 -13.21 3.57 -13.35
CA TRP A 41 -12.80 4.94 -13.67
C TRP A 41 -13.69 5.98 -13.00
N ARG A 42 -15.01 5.76 -13.02
CA ARG A 42 -16.00 6.61 -12.36
C ARG A 42 -16.29 6.16 -10.92
N GLY A 43 -15.54 5.20 -10.38
CA GLY A 43 -15.86 4.53 -9.13
C GLY A 43 -16.00 5.48 -7.96
N LEU A 44 -15.09 6.46 -7.86
CA LEU A 44 -15.09 7.48 -6.80
C LEU A 44 -16.29 8.45 -6.86
N THR A 45 -16.91 8.60 -8.04
CA THR A 45 -18.11 9.43 -8.25
C THR A 45 -19.42 8.63 -8.24
N ILE A 46 -19.37 7.33 -8.55
CA ILE A 46 -20.53 6.44 -8.49
C ILE A 46 -20.75 6.02 -7.04
N ASN A 47 -19.72 5.51 -6.37
CA ASN A 47 -19.80 5.04 -4.99
C ASN A 47 -19.71 6.19 -3.98
N ARG A 48 -20.76 7.02 -3.93
CA ARG A 48 -20.83 8.20 -3.06
C ARG A 48 -21.87 8.06 -1.97
N ALA A 49 -21.53 8.55 -0.77
CA ALA A 49 -22.45 8.64 0.35
C ALA A 49 -23.70 9.49 0.04
N ASN A 50 -23.53 10.59 -0.72
CA ASN A 50 -24.65 11.49 -1.05
C ASN A 50 -25.55 10.97 -2.18
N VAL A 51 -25.17 9.89 -2.87
CA VAL A 51 -25.92 9.34 -4.02
C VAL A 51 -26.79 8.16 -3.60
N TYR A 52 -26.30 7.30 -2.72
CA TYR A 52 -27.02 6.13 -2.26
C TYR A 52 -27.53 6.34 -0.84
N VAL A 53 -28.85 6.27 -0.67
CA VAL A 53 -29.47 6.17 0.66
C VAL A 53 -29.47 4.69 1.06
N GLY A 54 -28.71 4.33 2.10
CA GLY A 54 -28.68 2.94 2.56
C GLY A 54 -27.52 2.59 3.48
N PHE A 55 -27.43 1.30 3.80
CA PHE A 55 -26.38 0.75 4.66
C PHE A 55 -25.04 0.67 3.92
N GLN A 56 -24.04 1.34 4.49
CA GLN A 56 -22.66 1.28 4.05
C GLN A 56 -22.03 -0.07 4.44
N VAL A 57 -21.45 -0.77 3.46
CA VAL A 57 -20.83 -2.09 3.67
C VAL A 57 -19.32 -1.98 3.45
N GLN A 58 -18.53 -2.44 4.42
CA GLN A 58 -17.08 -2.53 4.28
C GLN A 58 -16.69 -3.74 3.42
N LEU A 59 -15.72 -3.56 2.51
CA LEU A 59 -15.14 -4.67 1.74
C LEU A 59 -14.13 -5.45 2.60
N ASP A 60 -14.21 -6.78 2.53
CA ASP A 60 -13.36 -7.67 3.31
C ASP A 60 -11.87 -7.35 3.17
N LEU A 61 -11.18 -7.30 4.31
CA LEU A 61 -9.73 -7.05 4.42
C LEU A 61 -9.26 -5.69 3.88
N THR A 62 -10.17 -4.73 3.69
CA THR A 62 -9.84 -3.37 3.23
C THR A 62 -10.61 -2.32 4.01
N GLY A 63 -10.12 -1.09 4.03
CA GLY A 63 -10.84 0.05 4.59
C GLY A 63 -11.85 0.68 3.64
N ILE A 64 -12.24 -0.01 2.57
CA ILE A 64 -13.11 0.53 1.53
C ILE A 64 -14.55 0.28 1.90
N PHE A 65 -15.36 1.32 1.77
CA PHE A 65 -16.79 1.24 2.01
C PHE A 65 -17.58 1.38 0.71
N MET A 66 -18.57 0.52 0.54
CA MET A 66 -19.51 0.52 -0.58
C MET A 66 -20.84 1.08 -0.08
N HIS A 67 -21.28 2.18 -0.69
CA HIS A 67 -22.55 2.85 -0.37
C HIS A 67 -23.75 2.24 -1.11
N GLY A 68 -23.50 1.52 -2.21
CA GLY A 68 -24.52 0.85 -3.00
C GLY A 68 -24.08 -0.53 -3.49
N LYS A 69 -25.05 -1.35 -3.93
CA LYS A 69 -24.78 -2.65 -4.55
C LYS A 69 -24.31 -2.45 -5.99
N ILE A 70 -23.00 -2.28 -6.16
CA ILE A 70 -22.34 -2.13 -7.47
C ILE A 70 -21.38 -3.31 -7.68
N PRO A 71 -21.86 -4.47 -8.18
CA PRO A 71 -21.06 -5.70 -8.25
C PRO A 71 -19.80 -5.55 -9.11
N THR A 72 -19.87 -4.81 -10.21
CA THR A 72 -18.73 -4.56 -11.10
C THR A 72 -17.60 -3.80 -10.40
N LEU A 73 -17.93 -2.76 -9.62
CA LEU A 73 -16.96 -2.02 -8.83
C LEU A 73 -16.37 -2.89 -7.71
N LYS A 74 -17.22 -3.64 -7.00
CA LYS A 74 -16.78 -4.58 -5.96
C LYS A 74 -15.75 -5.57 -6.50
N ILE A 75 -16.00 -6.18 -7.66
CA ILE A 75 -15.05 -7.12 -8.29
C ILE A 75 -13.72 -6.42 -8.59
N SER A 76 -13.76 -5.23 -9.21
CA SER A 76 -12.53 -4.49 -9.54
C SER A 76 -11.71 -4.14 -8.30
N LEU A 77 -12.34 -3.67 -7.22
CA LEU A 77 -11.65 -3.31 -5.97
C LEU A 77 -11.05 -4.54 -5.28
N ILE A 78 -11.77 -5.67 -5.23
CA ILE A 78 -11.24 -6.94 -4.71
C ILE A 78 -10.02 -7.39 -5.53
N GLN A 79 -10.05 -7.27 -6.85
CA GLN A 79 -8.92 -7.60 -7.71
C GLN A 79 -7.70 -6.70 -7.48
N ILE A 80 -7.92 -5.39 -7.25
CA ILE A 80 -6.84 -4.44 -6.93
C ILE A 80 -6.21 -4.80 -5.58
N PHE A 81 -7.02 -5.03 -4.54
CA PHE A 81 -6.53 -5.25 -3.18
C PHE A 81 -6.26 -6.72 -2.81
N ARG A 82 -6.31 -7.64 -3.79
CA ARG A 82 -6.03 -9.07 -3.58
C ARG A 82 -4.67 -9.35 -2.95
N ALA A 83 -4.54 -10.53 -2.34
CA ALA A 83 -3.32 -10.98 -1.66
C ALA A 83 -2.88 -10.03 -0.53
N HIS A 84 -3.86 -9.61 0.28
CA HIS A 84 -3.65 -8.81 1.49
C HIS A 84 -2.95 -7.46 1.23
N LEU A 85 -3.19 -6.85 0.06
CA LEU A 85 -2.44 -5.65 -0.34
C LEU A 85 -2.65 -4.49 0.64
N TRP A 86 -3.84 -4.32 1.19
CA TRP A 86 -4.12 -3.28 2.19
C TRP A 86 -3.22 -3.39 3.42
N GLN A 87 -3.12 -4.59 4.00
CA GLN A 87 -2.28 -4.87 5.16
C GLN A 87 -0.80 -4.67 4.83
N LYS A 88 -0.38 -5.10 3.64
CA LYS A 88 1.00 -4.95 3.16
C LYS A 88 1.39 -3.48 2.94
N ILE A 89 0.49 -2.63 2.45
CA ILE A 89 0.75 -1.19 2.34
C ILE A 89 0.97 -0.59 3.73
N HIS A 90 0.06 -0.88 4.67
CA HIS A 90 0.15 -0.35 6.02
C HIS A 90 1.47 -0.75 6.67
N GLU A 91 1.77 -2.05 6.67
CA GLU A 91 3.00 -2.61 7.21
C GLU A 91 4.26 -2.02 6.55
N SER A 92 4.26 -1.88 5.22
CA SER A 92 5.40 -1.33 4.48
C SER A 92 5.65 0.14 4.82
N VAL A 93 4.59 0.96 4.95
CA VAL A 93 4.73 2.37 5.36
C VAL A 93 5.22 2.48 6.81
N VAL A 94 4.71 1.65 7.72
CA VAL A 94 5.17 1.60 9.13
C VAL A 94 6.66 1.26 9.19
N MET A 95 7.09 0.23 8.45
CA MET A 95 8.50 -0.17 8.40
C MET A 95 9.40 0.92 7.82
N ASP A 96 9.00 1.57 6.73
CA ASP A 96 9.76 2.67 6.13
C ASP A 96 9.90 3.85 7.12
N LEU A 97 8.83 4.18 7.86
CA LEU A 97 8.90 5.21 8.89
C LEU A 97 9.82 4.82 10.05
N CYS A 98 9.75 3.59 10.55
CA CYS A 98 10.70 3.10 11.56
C CYS A 98 12.15 3.28 11.10
N GLN A 99 12.47 2.86 9.88
CA GLN A 99 13.81 3.01 9.32
C GLN A 99 14.25 4.47 9.20
N VAL A 100 13.34 5.38 8.87
CA VAL A 100 13.64 6.81 8.83
C VAL A 100 13.94 7.35 10.23
N PHE A 101 13.20 6.96 11.26
CA PHE A 101 13.48 7.36 12.63
C PHE A 101 14.78 6.75 13.17
N ASP A 102 15.08 5.48 12.85
CA ASP A 102 16.34 4.82 13.21
C ASP A 102 17.57 5.54 12.63
N GLN A 103 17.43 6.17 11.46
CA GLN A 103 18.49 6.98 10.86
C GLN A 103 18.67 8.35 11.53
N GLN A 104 17.72 8.81 12.34
CA GLN A 104 17.67 10.15 12.93
C GLN A 104 17.67 10.15 14.47
N LEU A 105 18.09 9.04 15.09
CA LEU A 105 18.08 8.88 16.56
C LEU A 105 18.79 10.04 17.28
N ASN A 106 20.04 10.31 16.90
CA ASN A 106 20.87 11.34 17.53
C ASN A 106 20.37 12.76 17.26
N ALA A 107 19.78 13.01 16.09
CA ALA A 107 19.33 14.35 15.70
C ALA A 107 18.04 14.77 16.42
N LEU A 108 17.25 13.79 16.87
CA LEU A 108 15.95 13.98 17.49
C LEU A 108 15.92 13.58 18.98
N ASP A 109 17.07 13.29 19.58
CA ASP A 109 17.20 12.81 20.95
C ASP A 109 16.31 11.57 21.24
N ILE A 110 16.25 10.64 20.29
CA ILE A 110 15.51 9.36 20.43
C ILE A 110 16.47 8.30 20.95
N GLU A 111 16.11 7.65 22.06
CA GLU A 111 16.83 6.51 22.63
C GLU A 111 16.54 5.24 21.84
N THR A 112 15.25 4.93 21.63
CA THR A 112 14.83 3.72 20.90
C THR A 112 13.55 3.97 20.10
N VAL A 113 13.49 3.36 18.91
CA VAL A 113 12.30 3.26 18.07
C VAL A 113 11.76 1.85 18.21
N LYS A 114 10.55 1.72 18.74
CA LYS A 114 9.88 0.43 18.90
C LYS A 114 8.68 0.36 17.98
N LYS A 115 8.72 -0.57 17.03
CA LYS A 115 7.52 -0.98 16.29
C LYS A 115 6.64 -1.85 17.19
N GLU A 116 5.37 -1.48 17.32
CA GLU A 116 4.42 -2.24 18.12
C GLU A 116 3.93 -3.50 17.39
N THR A 117 3.64 -4.55 18.16
CA THR A 117 3.04 -5.77 17.62
C THR A 117 1.54 -5.57 17.48
N ILE A 118 1.10 -5.23 16.28
CA ILE A 118 -0.30 -4.94 15.99
C ILE A 118 -1.05 -6.17 15.51
N HIS A 119 -2.34 -6.22 15.80
CA HIS A 119 -3.22 -7.24 15.22
C HIS A 119 -3.35 -7.00 13.70
N PRO A 120 -3.27 -8.03 12.83
CA PRO A 120 -3.28 -7.84 11.36
C PRO A 120 -4.51 -7.10 10.82
N ARG A 121 -5.64 -7.16 11.54
CA ARG A 121 -6.89 -6.50 11.16
C ARG A 121 -6.94 -5.01 11.50
N LYS A 122 -5.97 -4.49 12.26
CA LYS A 122 -5.90 -3.07 12.66
C LYS A 122 -5.93 -2.14 11.45
N SER A 123 -5.15 -2.46 10.42
CA SER A 123 -5.00 -1.63 9.21
C SER A 123 -6.32 -1.26 8.51
N TYR A 124 -7.37 -2.08 8.66
CA TYR A 124 -8.70 -1.82 8.09
C TYR A 124 -9.80 -1.74 9.16
N LYS A 125 -9.45 -1.55 10.43
CA LYS A 125 -10.40 -1.28 11.51
C LYS A 125 -10.61 0.23 11.62
N MET A 126 -11.83 0.70 11.37
CA MET A 126 -12.11 2.14 11.23
C MET A 126 -12.73 2.79 12.48
N ASN A 127 -13.17 1.98 13.44
CA ASN A 127 -13.84 2.43 14.67
C ASN A 127 -12.88 2.62 15.85
N SER A 128 -11.76 1.90 15.90
CA SER A 128 -10.74 2.08 16.93
C SER A 128 -9.37 1.70 16.39
N SER A 129 -8.31 2.22 17.01
CA SER A 129 -6.93 2.01 16.60
C SER A 129 -6.00 1.84 17.81
N CYS A 130 -4.72 1.63 17.55
CA CYS A 130 -3.63 1.52 18.53
C CYS A 130 -2.34 2.08 17.90
N ALA A 131 -1.32 2.38 18.71
CA ALA A 131 -0.03 2.84 18.17
C ALA A 131 0.62 1.80 17.23
N ASP A 132 1.25 2.26 16.15
CA ASP A 132 2.12 1.45 15.28
C ASP A 132 3.58 1.53 15.67
N VAL A 133 4.02 2.75 16.01
CA VAL A 133 5.40 3.04 16.37
C VAL A 133 5.38 3.82 17.67
N LEU A 134 6.28 3.47 18.58
CA LEU A 134 6.52 4.15 19.83
C LEU A 134 7.98 4.59 19.89
N LEU A 135 8.18 5.89 20.08
CA LEU A 135 9.48 6.52 20.26
C LEU A 135 9.70 6.76 21.76
N PHE A 136 10.89 6.42 22.23
CA PHE A 136 11.38 6.72 23.57
C PHE A 136 12.45 7.80 23.46
N GLY A 137 12.24 8.94 24.12
CA GLY A 137 13.18 10.04 24.13
C GLY A 137 14.30 9.81 25.15
N ALA A 138 15.54 10.07 24.75
CA ALA A 138 16.69 10.10 25.65
C ALA A 138 16.55 11.24 26.67
N CYS A 139 15.88 12.32 26.29
CA CYS A 139 15.49 13.43 27.14
C CYS A 139 13.97 13.71 27.03
N LYS A 140 13.47 14.62 27.87
CA LYS A 140 12.08 15.09 27.77
C LYS A 140 11.96 16.06 26.61
N TRP A 141 11.09 15.76 25.64
CA TRP A 141 10.77 16.69 24.57
C TRP A 141 9.75 17.72 25.04
N ASN A 142 9.92 18.97 24.61
CA ASN A 142 8.87 19.98 24.66
C ASN A 142 7.90 19.75 23.52
N ILE A 143 6.61 19.65 23.84
CA ILE A 143 5.59 19.21 22.90
C ILE A 143 4.68 20.38 22.52
N SER A 144 4.38 20.50 21.22
CA SER A 144 3.44 21.50 20.71
C SER A 144 1.99 21.13 20.98
N GLN A 145 1.12 22.15 20.90
CA GLN A 145 -0.30 21.91 20.65
C GLN A 145 -0.50 21.09 19.37
N PRO A 146 -1.58 20.28 19.27
CA PRO A 146 -1.86 19.53 18.06
C PRO A 146 -2.06 20.45 16.83
N SER A 147 -1.31 20.20 15.75
CA SER A 147 -1.38 20.98 14.52
C SER A 147 -1.22 20.09 13.29
N LEU A 148 -1.52 20.61 12.09
CA LEU A 148 -1.35 19.88 10.85
C LEU A 148 0.14 19.77 10.46
N LEU A 149 0.46 18.76 9.64
CA LEU A 149 1.80 18.58 9.09
C LEU A 149 2.30 19.80 8.32
N VAL A 150 1.40 20.51 7.63
CA VAL A 150 1.71 21.67 6.78
C VAL A 150 1.82 22.98 7.56
N ASP A 151 1.36 23.00 8.82
CA ASP A 151 1.40 24.20 9.64
C ASP A 151 2.84 24.52 10.02
N SER A 152 3.22 25.79 9.85
CA SER A 152 4.61 26.28 10.00
C SER A 152 4.88 26.96 11.35
N LYS A 153 3.85 27.25 12.13
CA LYS A 153 3.97 27.93 13.43
C LYS A 153 3.45 27.03 14.55
N ASP A 154 4.34 26.19 15.06
CA ASP A 154 4.05 25.39 16.24
C ASP A 154 4.29 26.23 17.50
N VAL A 155 3.25 26.30 18.33
CA VAL A 155 3.35 26.86 19.67
C VAL A 155 3.68 25.71 20.61
N MET A 156 4.88 25.75 21.18
CA MET A 156 5.31 24.79 22.20
C MET A 156 4.61 25.12 23.52
N ASP A 157 3.94 24.12 24.10
CA ASP A 157 3.38 24.26 25.44
C ASP A 157 4.44 23.93 26.50
N ASN A 158 4.11 24.18 27.77
CA ASN A 158 4.84 23.65 28.92
C ASN A 158 4.65 22.12 29.11
N THR A 159 4.02 21.43 28.15
CA THR A 159 3.82 19.99 28.19
C THR A 159 5.10 19.29 27.72
N THR A 160 5.60 18.37 28.54
CA THR A 160 6.76 17.54 28.19
C THR A 160 6.41 16.07 28.14
N SER A 161 7.08 15.32 27.28
CA SER A 161 6.89 13.87 27.15
C SER A 161 8.20 13.15 26.83
N GLN A 162 8.32 11.91 27.30
CA GLN A 162 9.40 10.97 26.94
C GLN A 162 8.91 9.84 26.02
N LYS A 163 7.59 9.73 25.80
CA LYS A 163 6.98 8.68 24.97
C LYS A 163 6.13 9.33 23.91
N TYR A 164 6.39 9.01 22.66
CA TYR A 164 5.66 9.58 21.52
C TYR A 164 5.23 8.49 20.57
N TRP A 165 3.94 8.41 20.23
CA TRP A 165 3.43 7.37 19.34
C TRP A 165 2.97 7.90 17.99
N LEU A 166 3.08 7.04 16.98
CA LEU A 166 2.59 7.25 15.64
C LEU A 166 1.52 6.21 15.32
N ASP A 167 0.44 6.65 14.68
CA ASP A 167 -0.61 5.78 14.13
C ASP A 167 -0.81 6.10 12.64
N ILE A 168 -0.70 5.09 11.78
CA ILE A 168 -0.81 5.20 10.34
C ILE A 168 -2.20 4.73 9.91
N GLN A 169 -2.98 5.65 9.34
CA GLN A 169 -4.35 5.41 8.88
C GLN A 169 -4.41 5.38 7.36
N LEU A 170 -4.75 4.22 6.80
CA LEU A 170 -5.06 4.10 5.39
C LEU A 170 -6.54 4.39 5.15
N ARG A 171 -6.86 5.04 4.03
CA ARG A 171 -8.25 5.23 3.60
C ARG A 171 -8.42 5.14 2.09
N TRP A 172 -9.66 4.91 1.68
CA TRP A 172 -10.10 4.95 0.29
C TRP A 172 -11.46 5.65 0.25
N ARG A 173 -11.45 6.94 -0.10
CA ARG A 173 -12.63 7.81 0.01
C ARG A 173 -13.22 8.13 -1.36
N ASP A 174 -14.46 8.59 -1.32
CA ASP A 174 -15.22 9.04 -2.48
C ASP A 174 -14.97 10.52 -2.79
N TYR A 175 -15.60 11.02 -3.86
CA TYR A 175 -15.47 12.40 -4.29
C TYR A 175 -15.96 13.42 -3.25
N ASP A 176 -16.96 13.08 -2.45
CA ASP A 176 -17.57 14.05 -1.53
C ASP A 176 -16.73 14.28 -0.27
N SER A 177 -15.83 13.33 0.07
CA SER A 177 -15.09 13.34 1.34
C SER A 177 -13.59 13.06 1.16
N HIS A 178 -12.96 13.76 0.21
CA HIS A 178 -11.54 13.58 -0.15
C HIS A 178 -10.56 14.52 0.61
N ASP A 179 -11.04 15.42 1.46
CA ASP A 179 -10.17 16.23 2.33
C ASP A 179 -9.47 15.34 3.37
N ILE A 180 -8.15 15.21 3.24
CA ILE A 180 -7.31 14.37 4.11
C ILE A 180 -6.96 15.08 5.43
N GLU A 181 -6.92 16.41 5.45
CA GLU A 181 -6.56 17.19 6.63
C GLU A 181 -7.68 17.15 7.66
N ARG A 182 -8.92 17.34 7.19
CA ARG A 182 -10.09 17.21 8.04
C ARG A 182 -10.22 15.80 8.61
N TYR A 183 -9.84 14.79 7.84
CA TYR A 183 -9.89 13.40 8.28
C TYR A 183 -8.83 13.06 9.33
N SER A 184 -7.56 13.44 9.12
CA SER A 184 -6.50 13.17 10.10
C SER A 184 -6.82 13.84 11.44
N ARG A 185 -7.31 15.09 11.41
CA ARG A 185 -7.78 15.80 12.60
C ARG A 185 -8.97 15.13 13.28
N ALA A 186 -10.00 14.75 12.52
CA ALA A 186 -11.17 14.07 13.08
C ALA A 186 -10.77 12.74 13.74
N LYS A 187 -9.96 11.92 13.06
CA LYS A 187 -9.48 10.65 13.61
C LYS A 187 -8.59 10.80 14.84
N PHE A 188 -7.77 11.84 14.88
CA PHE A 188 -6.99 12.16 16.07
C PHE A 188 -7.90 12.35 17.26
N PHE A 189 -8.87 13.27 17.18
CA PHE A 189 -9.78 13.52 18.30
C PHE A 189 -10.67 12.32 18.62
N ASP A 190 -11.23 11.64 17.60
CA ASP A 190 -12.04 10.43 17.79
C ASP A 190 -11.25 9.39 18.61
N TYR A 191 -9.99 9.12 18.26
CA TYR A 191 -9.21 8.06 18.89
C TYR A 191 -8.54 8.46 20.20
N THR A 192 -8.22 9.73 20.41
CA THR A 192 -7.61 10.17 21.67
C THR A 192 -8.63 10.47 22.77
N THR A 193 -9.90 10.69 22.41
CA THR A 193 -10.98 10.98 23.37
C THR A 193 -11.88 9.78 23.66
N ASP A 194 -11.94 8.80 22.76
CA ASP A 194 -12.71 7.57 22.96
C ASP A 194 -11.98 6.56 23.86
N ASN A 195 -12.75 5.78 24.62
CA ASN A 195 -12.26 4.74 25.52
C ASN A 195 -11.94 3.41 24.79
N MET A 196 -12.35 3.24 23.52
CA MET A 196 -12.05 2.01 22.76
C MET A 196 -10.60 1.95 22.23
N SER A 197 -9.97 3.10 22.03
CA SER A 197 -8.60 3.19 21.52
C SER A 197 -7.67 3.51 22.68
N ILE A 198 -6.68 2.65 22.90
CA ILE A 198 -5.75 2.80 24.03
C ILE A 198 -4.37 3.12 23.46
N TYR A 199 -3.82 4.25 23.88
CA TYR A 199 -2.49 4.69 23.47
C TYR A 199 -1.53 4.81 24.65
N PRO A 200 -0.20 4.61 24.43
CA PRO A 200 0.77 4.58 25.52
C PRO A 200 1.08 5.93 26.17
N SER A 201 0.75 7.04 25.51
CA SER A 201 0.98 8.41 26.00
C SER A 201 -0.04 9.39 25.39
N PRO A 202 -0.23 10.59 25.94
CA PRO A 202 -1.14 11.58 25.36
C PRO A 202 -0.54 12.33 24.15
N THR A 203 0.76 12.19 23.90
CA THR A 203 1.50 12.97 22.89
C THR A 203 1.78 12.13 21.65
N SER A 204 1.35 12.61 20.49
CA SER A 204 1.19 11.70 19.35
C SER A 204 1.00 12.36 18.00
N VAL A 205 1.05 11.56 16.95
CA VAL A 205 0.62 11.95 15.60
C VAL A 205 -0.13 10.84 14.89
N ILE A 206 -1.21 11.20 14.21
CA ILE A 206 -1.87 10.33 13.24
C ILE A 206 -1.46 10.77 11.84
N ILE A 207 -0.94 9.83 11.05
CA ILE A 207 -0.60 10.01 9.64
C ILE A 207 -1.68 9.34 8.80
N ALA A 208 -2.42 10.11 8.02
CA ALA A 208 -3.46 9.59 7.15
C ALA A 208 -3.01 9.56 5.68
N ILE A 209 -3.30 8.46 4.98
CA ILE A 209 -2.98 8.25 3.57
C ILE A 209 -4.24 7.87 2.80
N ASP A 210 -4.61 8.70 1.82
CA ASP A 210 -5.65 8.40 0.85
C ASP A 210 -5.07 7.65 -0.35
N LEU A 211 -5.41 6.36 -0.44
CA LEU A 211 -4.94 5.48 -1.51
C LEU A 211 -5.63 5.73 -2.85
N ALA A 212 -6.81 6.36 -2.86
CA ALA A 212 -7.55 6.66 -4.08
C ALA A 212 -6.99 7.93 -4.75
N TYR A 213 -6.72 8.97 -3.96
CA TYR A 213 -6.23 10.26 -4.44
C TYR A 213 -4.71 10.42 -4.36
N ASN A 214 -4.01 9.46 -3.74
CA ASN A 214 -2.58 9.52 -3.49
C ASN A 214 -2.17 10.75 -2.67
N TRP A 215 -3.02 11.14 -1.71
CA TRP A 215 -2.78 12.25 -0.80
C TRP A 215 -2.41 11.74 0.58
N TYR A 216 -1.66 12.53 1.32
CA TYR A 216 -1.35 12.24 2.72
C TYR A 216 -1.36 13.54 3.51
N ASN A 217 -1.68 13.44 4.80
CA ASN A 217 -1.45 14.50 5.76
C ASN A 217 -1.35 13.88 7.16
N ALA A 218 -0.85 14.61 8.13
CA ALA A 218 -0.78 14.19 9.51
C ALA A 218 -1.32 15.28 10.44
N PHE A 219 -1.87 14.85 11.57
CA PHE A 219 -2.35 15.75 12.61
C PHE A 219 -1.98 15.18 13.98
N GLY A 220 -1.46 16.03 14.85
CA GLY A 220 -1.10 15.67 16.20
C GLY A 220 -0.10 16.64 16.80
N ASN A 221 0.48 16.26 17.93
CA ASN A 221 1.51 17.00 18.62
C ASN A 221 2.87 16.86 17.94
N TRP A 222 3.71 17.88 18.05
CA TRP A 222 5.03 17.89 17.44
C TRP A 222 6.11 18.21 18.48
N PHE A 223 7.17 17.40 18.50
CA PHE A 223 8.41 17.76 19.16
C PHE A 223 9.39 18.36 18.13
N PRO A 224 10.42 19.11 18.56
CA PRO A 224 11.34 19.79 17.66
C PRO A 224 11.95 18.84 16.62
N GLY A 225 11.97 19.25 15.35
CA GLY A 225 12.55 18.45 14.24
C GLY A 225 11.65 17.34 13.69
N CYS A 226 10.70 16.80 14.47
CA CYS A 226 9.83 15.70 14.04
C CYS A 226 9.00 16.06 12.81
N LYS A 227 8.38 17.24 12.79
CA LYS A 227 7.51 17.69 11.69
C LYS A 227 8.25 17.72 10.36
N THR A 228 9.44 18.33 10.33
CA THR A 228 10.27 18.41 9.13
C THR A 228 10.72 17.03 8.66
N LEU A 229 11.07 16.13 9.59
CA LEU A 229 11.42 14.76 9.25
C LEU A 229 10.24 14.03 8.58
N ILE A 230 9.05 14.07 9.19
CA ILE A 230 7.85 13.40 8.64
C ILE A 230 7.46 13.99 7.27
N GLN A 231 7.57 15.31 7.08
CA GLN A 231 7.32 15.95 5.78
C GLN A 231 8.23 15.36 4.68
N GLN A 232 9.54 15.29 4.95
CA GLN A 232 10.52 14.75 3.99
C GLN A 232 10.35 13.24 3.78
N ALA A 233 10.12 12.50 4.86
CA ALA A 233 9.92 11.06 4.87
C ALA A 233 8.71 10.67 4.02
N MET A 234 7.54 11.26 4.31
CA MET A 234 6.31 10.94 3.60
C MET A 234 6.37 11.34 2.14
N ALA A 235 7.00 12.47 1.79
CA ALA A 235 7.20 12.86 0.40
C ALA A 235 8.02 11.82 -0.39
N LYS A 236 9.00 11.18 0.25
CA LYS A 236 9.80 10.10 -0.33
C LYS A 236 9.02 8.78 -0.37
N ILE A 237 8.46 8.33 0.76
CA ILE A 237 7.68 7.09 0.89
C ILE A 237 6.55 7.05 -0.14
N MET A 238 5.78 8.14 -0.26
CA MET A 238 4.70 8.21 -1.24
C MET A 238 5.20 8.08 -2.68
N LYS A 239 6.45 8.35 -3.01
CA LYS A 239 6.99 8.15 -4.36
C LYS A 239 7.53 6.74 -4.55
N VAL A 240 8.37 6.28 -3.63
CA VAL A 240 9.23 5.09 -3.83
C VAL A 240 8.73 3.81 -3.17
N ASN A 241 7.71 3.88 -2.29
CA ASN A 241 7.26 2.71 -1.56
C ASN A 241 6.70 1.62 -2.52
N PRO A 242 7.21 0.38 -2.43
CA PRO A 242 6.86 -0.67 -3.38
C PRO A 242 5.40 -1.13 -3.26
N ALA A 243 4.84 -1.15 -2.05
CA ALA A 243 3.44 -1.53 -1.86
C ALA A 243 2.47 -0.49 -2.46
N LEU A 244 2.77 0.80 -2.30
CA LEU A 244 2.04 1.89 -2.96
C LEU A 244 2.19 1.83 -4.48
N TYR A 245 3.39 1.53 -4.99
CA TYR A 245 3.61 1.31 -6.43
C TYR A 245 2.72 0.19 -6.97
N VAL A 246 2.63 -0.95 -6.30
CA VAL A 246 1.80 -2.07 -6.76
C VAL A 246 0.31 -1.71 -6.79
N VAL A 247 -0.19 -0.92 -5.83
CA VAL A 247 -1.58 -0.40 -5.91
C VAL A 247 -1.78 0.43 -7.17
N ARG A 248 -0.90 1.40 -7.41
CA ARG A 248 -0.97 2.28 -8.60
C ARG A 248 -0.91 1.47 -9.88
N GLU A 249 -0.02 0.49 -9.95
CA GLU A 249 0.16 -0.36 -11.11
C GLU A 249 -1.05 -1.28 -11.34
N ARG A 250 -1.67 -1.81 -10.27
CA ARG A 250 -2.91 -2.59 -10.39
C ARG A 250 -4.08 -1.71 -10.85
N ILE A 251 -4.23 -0.50 -10.30
CA ILE A 251 -5.23 0.47 -10.75
C ILE A 251 -5.01 0.80 -12.23
N ARG A 252 -3.77 1.11 -12.62
CA ARG A 252 -3.40 1.43 -14.00
C ARG A 252 -3.73 0.28 -14.96
N LYS A 253 -3.39 -0.96 -14.59
CA LYS A 253 -3.71 -2.17 -15.36
C LYS A 253 -5.23 -2.41 -15.46
N SER A 254 -5.96 -2.26 -14.36
CA SER A 254 -7.42 -2.40 -14.35
C SER A 254 -8.14 -1.30 -15.15
N LEU A 255 -7.60 -0.09 -15.17
CA LEU A 255 -8.06 1.02 -16.02
C LEU A 255 -7.52 0.94 -17.45
N GLN A 256 -6.57 0.04 -17.71
CA GLN A 256 -5.88 -0.13 -18.97
C GLN A 256 -5.28 1.19 -19.52
N LEU A 257 -4.67 1.98 -18.64
CA LEU A 257 -3.97 3.21 -18.99
C LEU A 257 -2.49 2.90 -19.23
N TYR A 258 -1.91 3.37 -20.32
CA TYR A 258 -0.48 3.21 -20.59
C TYR A 258 0.15 4.58 -20.77
N SER A 259 1.33 4.78 -20.18
CA SER A 259 2.23 5.87 -20.54
C SER A 259 3.33 5.33 -21.44
N SER A 260 3.85 6.19 -22.31
CA SER A 260 4.98 5.89 -23.19
C SER A 260 6.34 5.97 -22.47
N GLU A 261 6.35 6.32 -21.18
CA GLU A 261 7.58 6.45 -20.40
C GLU A 261 8.10 5.07 -19.96
N PRO A 262 9.42 4.86 -19.94
CA PRO A 262 10.00 3.61 -19.48
C PRO A 262 9.58 3.34 -18.03
N THR A 263 9.01 2.16 -17.80
CA THR A 263 8.65 1.72 -16.45
C THR A 263 9.92 1.31 -15.72
N GLU A 264 10.23 1.98 -14.61
CA GLU A 264 11.32 1.55 -13.74
C GLU A 264 11.04 0.13 -13.20
N PRO A 265 12.04 -0.76 -13.13
CA PRO A 265 11.86 -2.15 -12.73
C PRO A 265 11.59 -2.23 -11.22
N TYR A 266 10.32 -2.30 -10.81
CA TYR A 266 9.95 -2.45 -9.40
C TYR A 266 9.13 -3.70 -9.08
N LEU A 267 9.23 -4.04 -7.80
CA LEU A 267 8.90 -5.28 -7.11
C LEU A 267 7.54 -5.90 -7.42
N SER A 268 7.52 -7.24 -7.46
CA SER A 268 6.32 -8.06 -7.49
C SER A 268 5.76 -8.23 -6.06
N SER A 269 4.45 -8.52 -5.93
CA SER A 269 3.76 -8.57 -4.63
C SER A 269 4.22 -9.68 -3.65
N GLN A 270 5.20 -10.48 -4.05
CA GLN A 270 5.83 -11.52 -3.24
C GLN A 270 7.09 -11.02 -2.52
N ASN A 271 7.69 -9.90 -2.94
CA ASN A 271 9.03 -9.50 -2.50
C ASN A 271 9.06 -8.21 -1.66
N TYR A 272 7.94 -7.79 -1.07
CA TYR A 272 7.86 -6.53 -0.31
C TYR A 272 8.81 -6.47 0.88
N ASP A 273 9.09 -7.61 1.50
CA ASP A 273 9.97 -7.71 2.68
C ASP A 273 11.45 -7.49 2.31
N PHE A 274 11.78 -7.51 1.02
CA PHE A 274 13.14 -7.35 0.50
C PHE A 274 13.20 -6.21 -0.55
N PRO A 275 13.02 -4.95 -0.14
CA PRO A 275 12.89 -3.80 -1.05
C PRO A 275 14.15 -3.55 -1.90
N ASN A 276 15.31 -4.06 -1.47
CA ASN A 276 16.59 -3.89 -2.16
C ASN A 276 16.83 -4.90 -3.29
N ILE A 277 15.94 -5.89 -3.48
CA ILE A 277 16.07 -6.87 -4.56
C ILE A 277 15.48 -6.29 -5.86
N VAL A 278 16.32 -6.13 -6.87
CA VAL A 278 15.91 -5.66 -8.20
C VAL A 278 15.37 -6.83 -9.03
N ILE A 279 14.10 -6.75 -9.45
CA ILE A 279 13.48 -7.74 -10.35
C ILE A 279 13.56 -7.22 -11.78
N LYS A 280 14.24 -7.97 -12.67
CA LYS A 280 14.28 -7.67 -14.10
C LYS A 280 13.70 -8.83 -14.90
N GLY A 281 12.83 -8.51 -15.84
CA GLY A 281 12.46 -9.45 -16.90
C GLY A 281 13.62 -9.61 -17.87
N SER A 282 13.80 -10.82 -18.42
CA SER A 282 14.74 -11.06 -19.51
C SER A 282 14.03 -10.87 -20.85
N GLU A 283 14.60 -10.06 -21.73
CA GLU A 283 14.19 -10.01 -23.14
C GLU A 283 14.76 -11.19 -23.93
N LEU A 284 15.88 -11.75 -23.46
CA LEU A 284 16.49 -12.94 -24.03
C LEU A 284 15.76 -14.20 -23.52
N GLN A 285 15.32 -15.04 -24.46
CA GLN A 285 14.75 -16.34 -24.13
C GLN A 285 15.87 -17.35 -23.89
N LEU A 286 16.23 -17.55 -22.62
CA LEU A 286 17.22 -18.53 -22.21
C LEU A 286 16.59 -19.93 -22.09
N PRO A 287 17.16 -20.98 -22.71
CA PRO A 287 16.57 -22.31 -22.78
C PRO A 287 16.79 -23.14 -21.50
N PHE A 288 16.64 -22.56 -20.31
CA PHE A 288 16.85 -23.27 -19.03
C PHE A 288 15.90 -24.46 -18.82
N GLN A 289 14.74 -24.47 -19.49
CA GLN A 289 13.84 -25.62 -19.48
C GLN A 289 14.50 -26.87 -20.09
N ALA A 290 15.46 -26.71 -21.00
CA ALA A 290 16.19 -27.84 -21.57
C ALA A 290 17.06 -28.55 -20.53
N CYS A 291 17.51 -27.86 -19.47
CA CYS A 291 18.26 -28.49 -18.38
C CYS A 291 17.44 -29.60 -17.70
N LEU A 292 16.11 -29.45 -17.60
CA LEU A 292 15.25 -30.48 -17.01
C LEU A 292 15.18 -31.79 -17.83
N LYS A 293 15.69 -31.79 -19.06
CA LYS A 293 15.80 -33.00 -19.89
C LYS A 293 17.07 -33.82 -19.60
N VAL A 294 18.01 -33.29 -18.82
CA VAL A 294 19.18 -34.06 -18.37
C VAL A 294 18.70 -35.12 -17.39
N GLU A 295 19.04 -36.38 -17.65
CA GLU A 295 18.56 -37.55 -16.88
C GLU A 295 18.75 -37.37 -15.38
N LYS A 296 19.90 -36.85 -14.94
CA LYS A 296 20.20 -36.60 -13.53
C LYS A 296 19.17 -35.68 -12.85
N PHE A 297 18.72 -34.62 -13.54
CA PHE A 297 17.68 -33.73 -13.01
C PHE A 297 16.30 -34.38 -13.10
N GLY A 298 15.97 -34.99 -14.24
CA GLY A 298 14.68 -35.65 -14.46
C GLY A 298 14.39 -36.76 -13.44
N ASP A 299 15.36 -37.65 -13.22
CA ASP A 299 15.25 -38.75 -12.26
C ASP A 299 15.09 -38.25 -10.82
N LEU A 300 15.87 -37.23 -10.44
CA LEU A 300 15.81 -36.65 -9.11
C LEU A 300 14.44 -36.00 -8.84
N ILE A 301 13.87 -35.35 -9.85
CA ILE A 301 12.52 -34.76 -9.76
C ILE A 301 11.46 -35.86 -9.68
N LEU A 302 11.55 -36.90 -10.51
CA LEU A 302 10.54 -37.98 -10.55
C LEU A 302 10.55 -38.88 -9.31
N LYS A 303 11.71 -39.05 -8.67
CA LYS A 303 11.89 -39.87 -7.46
C LYS A 303 11.68 -39.09 -6.16
N ALA A 304 11.46 -37.78 -6.22
CA ALA A 304 11.24 -36.96 -5.03
C ALA A 304 9.88 -37.27 -4.39
N ASN A 305 9.91 -37.65 -3.10
CA ASN A 305 8.69 -37.92 -2.32
C ASN A 305 8.21 -36.71 -1.50
N GLU A 306 9.04 -35.66 -1.41
CA GLU A 306 8.74 -34.44 -0.68
C GLU A 306 9.39 -33.20 -1.34
N PRO A 307 8.89 -31.98 -1.08
CA PRO A 307 9.52 -30.75 -1.55
C PRO A 307 10.89 -30.54 -0.88
N GLN A 308 11.95 -30.48 -1.68
CA GLN A 308 13.32 -30.30 -1.21
C GLN A 308 14.10 -29.30 -2.07
N MET A 309 15.04 -28.59 -1.44
CA MET A 309 16.02 -27.75 -2.14
C MET A 309 17.27 -28.59 -2.41
N VAL A 310 17.73 -28.63 -3.66
CA VAL A 310 18.94 -29.37 -4.05
C VAL A 310 19.93 -28.43 -4.72
N MET A 311 21.17 -28.45 -4.25
CA MET A 311 22.25 -27.60 -4.77
C MET A 311 23.00 -28.31 -5.90
N PHE A 312 23.25 -27.59 -6.98
CA PHE A 312 24.04 -28.06 -8.13
C PHE A 312 25.01 -26.97 -8.59
N ASN A 313 26.15 -27.38 -9.11
CA ASN A 313 27.04 -26.52 -9.89
C ASN A 313 26.89 -26.88 -11.37
N LEU A 314 26.36 -25.98 -12.19
CA LEU A 314 26.21 -26.23 -13.64
C LEU A 314 27.52 -26.06 -14.42
N TYR A 315 28.53 -25.45 -13.81
CA TYR A 315 29.82 -25.25 -14.45
C TYR A 315 30.79 -26.41 -14.22
N ASP A 316 30.46 -27.38 -13.35
CA ASP A 316 31.37 -28.43 -12.91
C ASP A 316 32.78 -27.85 -12.64
N ASP A 317 33.80 -28.34 -13.36
CA ASP A 317 35.20 -27.88 -13.28
C ASP A 317 35.58 -26.87 -14.39
N CYS A 318 34.63 -26.35 -15.17
CA CYS A 318 34.92 -25.44 -16.29
C CYS A 318 35.60 -24.11 -15.86
N ILE A 319 35.61 -23.80 -14.56
CA ILE A 319 36.16 -22.55 -14.00
C ILE A 319 37.63 -22.74 -13.56
N THR A 320 38.14 -23.97 -13.51
CA THR A 320 39.53 -24.28 -13.09
C THR A 320 40.50 -24.51 -14.26
N CYS A 321 40.04 -24.32 -15.50
CA CYS A 321 40.85 -24.43 -16.73
C CYS A 321 41.40 -23.08 -17.21
#